data_AF-A0A965YPR3-F1
#
_entry.id   AF-A0A965YPR3-F1
#
_cell.length_a   1.000
_cell.length_b   1.000
_cell.length_c   1.000
_cell.angle_alpha   90.00
_cell.angle_beta   90.00
_cell.angle_gamma   90.00
#
_symmetry.space_group_name_H-M   'P 1'
#
loop_
_entity.id
_entity.type
_entity.pdbx_description
1 polymer ?
#
loop_
_entity_poly.entity_id
_entity_poly.type
_entity_poly.pdbx_seq_one_letter_code
_entity_poly.pdbx_strand_id
1 'polypeptide(L)'
;MKTDSKKTLIAYFSHAGENHVNGAMKHLEIGNCKVAAQMIQEITGGDLFYINTVFKYPGNHLEKINRAKEELTKQVRPELTEQVQHMENYEVVFLVYPNWWGTCPMAVFTFLESYDFTGKKIAPICTHEGSGLSTSVSDITKICGADVLKPLAI
;
A
#
# COMPACT_ATOMS: atom_id res chain seq x y z
N MET A 1 13.11 32.82 -7.66
CA MET A 1 12.50 31.52 -8.00
C MET A 1 11.89 30.97 -6.73
N LYS A 2 10.58 30.75 -6.67
CA LYS A 2 9.99 29.96 -5.59
C LYS A 2 10.48 28.53 -5.81
N THR A 3 11.21 27.96 -4.86
CA THR A 3 11.41 26.52 -4.83
C THR A 3 10.02 25.93 -4.65
N ASP A 4 9.47 25.28 -5.67
CA ASP A 4 8.24 24.51 -5.48
C ASP A 4 8.53 23.52 -4.36
N SER A 5 7.77 23.66 -3.27
CA SER A 5 7.86 22.77 -2.12
C SER A 5 7.49 21.38 -2.62
N LYS A 6 8.47 20.48 -2.72
CA LYS A 6 8.24 19.10 -3.13
C LYS A 6 7.24 18.45 -2.17
N LYS A 7 6.24 17.77 -2.72
CA LYS A 7 5.09 17.25 -1.96
C LYS A 7 5.35 15.84 -1.42
N THR A 8 4.55 15.48 -0.41
CA THR A 8 4.48 14.13 0.16
C THR A 8 3.17 13.48 -0.24
N LEU A 9 3.25 12.26 -0.76
CA LEU A 9 2.10 11.40 -1.03
C LEU A 9 2.01 10.32 0.06
N ILE A 10 0.81 10.03 0.53
CA ILE A 10 0.50 8.87 1.35
C ILE A 10 -0.41 7.94 0.53
N ALA A 11 0.21 7.04 -0.20
CA ALA A 11 -0.48 6.01 -0.98
C ALA A 11 -0.74 4.80 -0.09
N TYR A 12 -1.99 4.37 0.04
CA TYR A 12 -2.33 3.24 0.90
C TYR A 12 -3.29 2.26 0.26
N PHE A 13 -3.07 0.97 0.48
CA PHE A 13 -4.07 -0.07 0.27
C PHE A 13 -4.59 -0.52 1.64
N SER A 14 -5.90 -0.65 1.79
CA SER A 14 -6.51 -1.09 3.05
C SER A 14 -7.83 -1.81 2.80
N HIS A 15 -8.22 -2.63 3.76
CA HIS A 15 -9.46 -3.39 3.72
C HIS A 15 -10.14 -3.40 5.10
N ALA A 16 -11.40 -2.95 5.12
CA ALA A 16 -12.34 -3.07 6.25
C ALA A 16 -13.14 -4.38 6.13
N GLY A 17 -13.83 -4.82 7.18
CA GLY A 17 -14.52 -6.10 7.24
C GLY A 17 -13.77 -7.15 8.06
N GLU A 18 -13.94 -8.42 7.74
CA GLU A 18 -13.37 -9.53 8.52
C GLU A 18 -11.85 -9.64 8.36
N ASN A 19 -11.11 -9.38 9.43
CA ASN A 19 -9.65 -9.49 9.49
C ASN A 19 -9.24 -10.28 10.73
N HIS A 20 -8.07 -10.91 10.68
CA HIS A 20 -7.46 -11.39 11.90
C HIS A 20 -6.92 -10.17 12.67
N VAL A 21 -7.01 -10.23 14.00
CA VAL A 21 -6.49 -9.21 14.91
C VAL A 21 -6.09 -9.93 16.18
N ASN A 22 -4.80 -9.94 16.50
CA ASN A 22 -4.26 -10.61 17.69
C ASN A 22 -4.69 -12.08 17.80
N GLY A 23 -4.66 -12.80 16.67
CA GLY A 23 -5.00 -14.24 16.61
C GLY A 23 -6.50 -14.55 16.59
N ALA A 24 -7.38 -13.54 16.57
CA ALA A 24 -8.83 -13.74 16.50
C ALA A 24 -9.44 -13.03 15.29
N MET A 25 -10.48 -13.63 14.71
CA MET A 25 -11.27 -12.97 13.67
C MET A 25 -12.09 -11.82 14.27
N LYS A 26 -11.97 -10.63 13.68
CA LYS A 26 -12.74 -9.44 14.06
C LYS A 26 -13.25 -8.71 12.83
N HIS A 27 -14.41 -8.08 12.97
CA HIS A 27 -14.90 -7.12 11.98
C HIS A 27 -14.29 -5.75 12.28
N LEU A 28 -13.67 -5.13 11.28
CA LEU A 28 -13.10 -3.79 11.36
C LEU A 28 -13.90 -2.84 10.47
N GLU A 29 -14.54 -1.83 11.05
CA GLU A 29 -15.19 -0.76 10.27
C GLU A 29 -14.18 0.03 9.42
N ILE A 30 -12.94 0.13 9.91
CA ILE A 30 -11.82 0.81 9.24
C ILE A 30 -10.61 -0.12 9.27
N GLY A 31 -10.01 -0.37 8.11
CA GLY A 31 -8.81 -1.21 8.02
C GLY A 31 -7.57 -0.53 8.61
N ASN A 32 -6.67 -1.33 9.19
CA ASN A 32 -5.48 -0.85 9.90
C ASN A 32 -4.60 0.08 9.05
N CYS A 33 -4.38 -0.25 7.77
CA CYS A 33 -3.57 0.60 6.89
C CYS A 33 -4.20 1.98 6.63
N LYS A 34 -5.53 2.08 6.60
CA LYS A 34 -6.22 3.37 6.47
C LYS A 34 -6.00 4.23 7.71
N VAL A 35 -6.08 3.62 8.91
CA VAL A 35 -5.78 4.31 10.17
C VAL A 35 -4.33 4.82 10.15
N ALA A 36 -3.37 3.98 9.80
CA ALA A 36 -1.96 4.38 9.71
C ALA A 36 -1.74 5.50 8.67
N ALA A 37 -2.37 5.42 7.51
CA ALA A 37 -2.30 6.45 6.47
C ALA A 37 -2.83 7.80 6.96
N GLN A 38 -3.96 7.81 7.69
CA GLN A 38 -4.53 9.02 8.28
C GLN A 38 -3.61 9.63 9.34
N MET A 39 -2.99 8.82 10.20
CA MET A 39 -2.00 9.30 11.17
C MET A 39 -0.79 9.94 10.49
N ILE A 40 -0.29 9.35 9.40
CA ILE A 40 0.82 9.92 8.62
C ILE A 40 0.39 11.25 7.99
N GLN A 41 -0.83 11.33 7.44
CA GLN A 41 -1.36 12.57 6.90
C GLN A 41 -1.43 13.66 7.98
N GLU A 42 -1.93 13.37 9.17
CA GLU A 42 -2.00 14.33 10.28
C GLU A 42 -0.61 14.85 10.67
N ILE A 43 0.42 13.99 10.64
CA ILE A 43 1.80 14.36 11.00
C ILE A 43 2.48 15.17 9.89
N THR A 44 2.25 14.80 8.62
CA THR A 44 3.04 15.31 7.48
C THR A 44 2.34 16.38 6.66
N GLY A 45 1.01 16.49 6.76
CA GLY A 45 0.17 17.31 5.88
C GLY A 45 0.14 16.84 4.42
N GLY A 46 0.59 15.62 4.12
CA GLY A 46 0.65 15.11 2.75
C GLY A 46 -0.70 14.70 2.17
N ASP A 47 -0.70 14.46 0.86
CA ASP A 47 -1.90 14.10 0.10
C ASP A 47 -2.20 12.60 0.27
N LEU A 48 -3.42 12.25 0.67
CA LEU A 48 -3.85 10.84 0.75
C LEU A 48 -4.29 10.33 -0.62
N PHE A 49 -3.86 9.12 -0.96
CA PHE A 49 -4.33 8.39 -2.11
C PHE A 49 -4.70 6.95 -1.74
N TYR A 50 -5.95 6.58 -1.96
CA TYR A 50 -6.42 5.22 -1.72
C TYR A 50 -6.20 4.35 -2.96
N ILE A 51 -5.26 3.41 -2.87
CA ILE A 51 -5.06 2.37 -3.87
C ILE A 51 -6.26 1.42 -3.78
N ASN A 52 -7.22 1.62 -4.67
CA ASN A 52 -8.46 0.86 -4.73
C ASN A 52 -8.66 0.21 -6.10
N THR A 53 -9.30 -0.95 -6.13
CA THR A 53 -9.50 -1.74 -7.36
C THR A 53 -10.91 -1.54 -7.91
N VAL A 54 -11.05 -1.56 -9.24
CA VAL A 54 -12.35 -1.52 -9.92
C VAL A 54 -13.24 -2.67 -9.43
N PHE A 55 -12.67 -3.88 -9.41
CA PHE A 55 -13.29 -5.05 -8.79
C PHE A 55 -12.91 -5.14 -7.32
N LYS A 56 -13.81 -4.74 -6.42
CA LYS A 56 -13.60 -4.73 -4.97
C LYS A 56 -13.27 -6.13 -4.43
N TYR A 57 -12.35 -6.20 -3.47
CA TYR A 57 -12.11 -7.43 -2.73
C TYR A 57 -13.34 -7.83 -1.90
N PRO A 58 -13.65 -9.14 -1.80
CA PRO A 58 -14.74 -9.62 -0.95
C PRO A 58 -14.58 -9.17 0.51
N GLY A 59 -15.70 -8.90 1.19
CA GLY A 59 -15.70 -8.60 2.62
C GLY A 59 -15.52 -9.82 3.52
N ASN A 60 -15.89 -11.01 3.01
CA ASN A 60 -15.66 -12.29 3.67
C ASN A 60 -14.15 -12.62 3.70
N HIS A 61 -13.66 -13.06 4.85
CA HIS A 61 -12.23 -13.30 5.02
C HIS A 61 -11.67 -14.37 4.08
N LEU A 62 -12.34 -15.53 3.98
CA LEU A 62 -11.85 -16.68 3.23
C LEU A 62 -11.79 -16.40 1.72
N GLU A 63 -12.86 -15.80 1.17
CA GLU A 63 -12.89 -15.42 -0.25
C GLU A 63 -11.81 -14.40 -0.60
N LYS A 64 -11.59 -13.41 0.28
CA LYS A 64 -10.55 -12.40 0.12
C LYS A 64 -9.15 -13.00 0.09
N ILE A 65 -8.81 -13.85 1.07
CA ILE A 65 -7.46 -14.44 1.11
C ILE A 65 -7.23 -15.38 -0.09
N ASN A 66 -8.27 -16.09 -0.55
CA ASN A 66 -8.20 -16.93 -1.74
C ASN A 66 -7.98 -16.10 -3.00
N ARG A 67 -8.72 -15.01 -3.18
CA ARG A 67 -8.51 -14.08 -4.29
C ARG A 67 -7.10 -13.49 -4.26
N ALA A 68 -6.65 -12.99 -3.11
CA ALA A 68 -5.30 -12.43 -2.97
C ALA A 68 -4.21 -13.46 -3.30
N LYS A 69 -4.41 -14.73 -2.91
CA LYS A 69 -3.48 -15.83 -3.24
C LYS A 69 -3.47 -16.12 -4.74
N GLU A 70 -4.64 -16.15 -5.36
CA GLU A 70 -4.77 -16.38 -6.80
C GLU A 70 -4.12 -15.27 -7.61
N GLU A 71 -4.38 -14.00 -7.26
CA GLU A 71 -3.76 -12.84 -7.89
C GLU A 71 -2.24 -12.90 -7.78
N LEU A 72 -1.69 -13.21 -6.60
CA LEU A 72 -0.25 -13.38 -6.41
C LEU A 72 0.32 -14.53 -7.26
N THR A 73 -0.33 -15.69 -7.23
CA THR A 73 0.11 -16.89 -7.96
C THR A 73 0.11 -16.67 -9.47
N LYS A 74 -0.91 -15.99 -9.98
CA LYS A 74 -1.07 -15.70 -11.41
C LYS A 74 -0.43 -14.38 -11.83
N GLN A 75 0.20 -13.65 -10.90
CA GLN A 75 0.78 -12.33 -11.14
C GLN A 75 -0.22 -11.32 -11.73
N VAL A 76 -1.50 -11.42 -11.34
CA VAL A 76 -2.54 -10.50 -11.79
C VAL A 76 -2.20 -9.08 -11.34
N ARG A 77 -2.44 -8.09 -12.19
CA ARG A 77 -2.36 -6.66 -11.87
C ARG A 77 -3.77 -6.08 -11.87
N PRO A 78 -4.48 -6.05 -10.71
CA PRO A 78 -5.86 -5.58 -10.65
C PRO A 78 -5.96 -4.12 -11.09
N GLU A 79 -6.89 -3.83 -11.99
CA GLU A 79 -7.17 -2.47 -12.45
C GLU A 79 -7.57 -1.57 -11.27
N LEU A 80 -6.93 -0.40 -11.18
CA LEU A 80 -7.18 0.59 -10.13
C LEU A 80 -8.28 1.56 -10.54
N THR A 81 -9.07 2.03 -9.58
CA THR A 81 -10.19 2.95 -9.86
C THR A 81 -9.73 4.36 -10.24
N GLU A 82 -8.56 4.77 -9.76
CA GLU A 82 -8.06 6.13 -9.89
C GLU A 82 -6.54 6.12 -10.09
N GLN A 83 -6.01 7.24 -10.58
CA GLN A 83 -4.58 7.50 -10.70
C GLN A 83 -4.21 8.81 -10.00
N VAL A 84 -3.02 8.82 -9.42
CA VAL A 84 -2.42 10.02 -8.83
C VAL A 84 -2.13 11.01 -9.95
N GLN A 85 -2.81 12.15 -9.90
CA GLN A 85 -2.54 13.24 -10.82
C GLN A 85 -1.23 13.93 -10.43
N HIS A 86 -0.43 14.28 -11.43
CA HIS A 86 0.84 14.97 -11.27
C HIS A 86 1.84 14.26 -10.33
N MET A 87 2.05 12.95 -10.54
CA MET A 87 2.97 12.15 -9.73
C MET A 87 4.39 12.75 -9.66
N GLU A 88 4.81 13.49 -10.69
CA GLU A 88 6.08 14.22 -10.76
C GLU A 88 6.29 15.20 -9.60
N ASN A 89 5.22 15.76 -9.03
CA ASN A 89 5.28 16.74 -7.96
C ASN A 89 5.63 16.15 -6.58
N TYR A 90 5.55 14.82 -6.44
CA TYR A 90 5.86 14.13 -5.19
C TYR A 90 7.30 13.65 -5.16
N GLU A 91 8.01 13.93 -4.08
CA GLU A 91 9.38 13.43 -3.84
C GLU A 91 9.39 12.26 -2.88
N VAL A 92 8.48 12.28 -1.89
CA VAL A 92 8.36 11.25 -0.87
C VAL A 92 7.00 10.60 -0.99
N VAL A 93 6.99 9.27 -1.04
CA VAL A 93 5.79 8.46 -1.05
C VAL A 93 5.81 7.53 0.15
N PHE A 94 4.94 7.77 1.12
CA PHE A 94 4.61 6.77 2.14
C PHE A 94 3.72 5.72 1.49
N LEU A 95 4.18 4.48 1.48
CA LEU A 95 3.46 3.35 0.89
C LEU A 95 2.95 2.45 2.01
N VAL A 96 1.66 2.55 2.32
CA VAL A 96 1.04 1.83 3.44
C VAL A 96 0.23 0.64 2.94
N TYR A 97 0.54 -0.56 3.41
CA TYR A 97 -0.11 -1.79 2.91
C TYR A 97 -0.16 -2.90 3.98
N PRO A 98 -1.08 -3.86 3.88
CA PRO A 98 -1.04 -5.06 4.69
C PRO A 98 -0.09 -6.09 4.09
N ASN A 99 0.57 -6.90 4.91
CA ASN A 99 1.24 -8.10 4.41
C ASN A 99 0.20 -9.14 4.01
N TRP A 100 0.08 -9.42 2.71
CA TRP A 100 -0.75 -10.50 2.18
C TRP A 100 0.15 -11.55 1.52
N TRP A 101 0.11 -12.77 2.06
CA TRP A 101 0.86 -13.92 1.55
C TRP A 101 2.38 -13.69 1.44
N GLY A 102 2.96 -12.92 2.36
CA GLY A 102 4.39 -12.69 2.44
C GLY A 102 4.90 -11.50 1.61
N THR A 103 4.01 -10.70 1.02
CA THR A 103 4.39 -9.49 0.27
C THR A 103 3.24 -8.46 0.24
N CYS A 104 3.34 -7.43 -0.60
CA CYS A 104 2.28 -6.46 -0.83
C CYS A 104 1.07 -7.09 -1.55
N PRO A 105 -0.16 -6.54 -1.41
CA PRO A 105 -1.28 -6.90 -2.26
C PRO A 105 -0.99 -6.56 -3.74
N MET A 106 -1.51 -7.35 -4.69
CA MET A 106 -1.23 -7.12 -6.11
C MET A 106 -1.76 -5.79 -6.67
N ALA A 107 -2.75 -5.19 -6.02
CA ALA A 107 -3.16 -3.82 -6.32
C ALA A 107 -2.02 -2.80 -6.06
N VAL A 108 -1.18 -3.04 -5.05
CA VAL A 108 0.01 -2.21 -4.76
C VAL A 108 1.08 -2.41 -5.83
N PHE A 109 1.26 -3.62 -6.35
CA PHE A 109 2.14 -3.86 -7.50
C PHE A 109 1.68 -3.06 -8.72
N THR A 110 0.37 -3.08 -9.00
CA THR A 110 -0.21 -2.28 -10.10
C THR A 110 0.07 -0.79 -9.91
N PHE A 111 -0.08 -0.27 -8.69
CA PHE A 111 0.26 1.12 -8.38
C PHE A 111 1.74 1.43 -8.63
N LEU A 112 2.65 0.58 -8.13
CA LEU A 112 4.09 0.79 -8.28
C LEU A 112 4.57 0.73 -9.73
N GLU A 113 3.94 -0.10 -10.56
CA GLU A 113 4.26 -0.23 -11.99
C GLU A 113 3.62 0.87 -12.85
N SER A 114 2.66 1.64 -12.31
CA SER A 114 1.94 2.68 -13.04
C SER A 114 2.70 4.00 -13.15
N TYR A 115 3.82 4.17 -12.44
CA TYR A 115 4.56 5.44 -12.40
C TYR A 115 6.07 5.22 -12.42
N ASP A 116 6.80 6.24 -12.88
CA ASP A 116 8.24 6.32 -12.71
C ASP A 116 8.59 6.91 -11.33
N PHE A 117 9.25 6.11 -10.50
CA PHE A 117 9.73 6.54 -9.19
C PHE A 117 11.23 6.86 -9.17
N THR A 118 11.89 6.92 -10.33
CA THR A 118 13.31 7.30 -10.43
C THR A 118 13.56 8.65 -9.75
N GLY A 119 14.49 8.67 -8.79
CA GLY A 119 14.83 9.88 -8.02
C GLY A 119 13.82 10.26 -6.92
N LYS A 120 12.75 9.47 -6.72
CA LYS A 120 11.83 9.60 -5.59
C LYS A 120 12.24 8.69 -4.44
N LYS A 121 11.70 8.97 -3.26
CA LYS A 121 11.84 8.17 -2.05
C LYS A 121 10.54 7.44 -1.76
N ILE A 122 10.62 6.15 -1.46
CA ILE A 122 9.48 5.38 -0.94
C ILE A 122 9.77 4.98 0.50
N ALA A 123 8.82 5.25 1.40
CA ALA A 123 8.84 4.78 2.79
C ALA A 123 7.76 3.69 2.98
N PRO A 124 8.13 2.39 2.95
CA PRO A 124 7.18 1.30 3.14
C PRO A 124 6.72 1.20 4.59
N ILE A 125 5.41 1.09 4.79
CA ILE A 125 4.78 0.88 6.10
C ILE A 125 3.83 -0.31 5.96
N CYS A 126 4.24 -1.43 6.55
CA CYS A 126 3.53 -2.69 6.46
C CYS A 126 2.77 -2.96 7.75
N THR A 127 1.45 -3.11 7.67
CA THR A 127 0.70 -3.70 8.80
C THR A 127 0.74 -5.21 8.70
N HIS A 128 1.13 -5.91 9.75
CA HIS A 128 1.32 -7.36 9.75
C HIS A 128 0.88 -8.02 11.06
N GLU A 129 0.32 -9.22 10.95
CA GLU A 129 -0.09 -10.00 12.13
C GLU A 129 1.01 -10.98 12.57
N GLY A 130 2.23 -10.46 12.73
CA GLY A 130 3.42 -11.22 13.12
C GLY A 130 4.31 -11.73 11.97
N SER A 131 3.89 -11.63 10.71
CA SER A 131 4.71 -12.04 9.55
C SER A 131 5.85 -11.07 9.20
N GLY A 132 5.85 -9.86 9.79
CA GLY A 132 6.79 -8.80 9.47
C GLY A 132 6.68 -8.34 8.01
N LEU A 133 7.78 -7.83 7.49
CA LEU A 133 7.88 -7.34 6.10
C LEU A 133 7.98 -8.47 5.06
N SER A 134 8.43 -9.67 5.46
CA SER A 134 8.64 -10.80 4.54
C SER A 134 9.45 -10.35 3.30
N THR A 135 8.98 -10.60 2.06
CA THR A 135 9.70 -10.19 0.84
C THR A 135 9.29 -8.81 0.32
N SER A 136 8.30 -8.15 0.94
CA SER A 136 7.64 -6.97 0.38
C SER A 136 8.61 -5.85 0.00
N VAL A 137 9.61 -5.58 0.86
CA VAL A 137 10.59 -4.51 0.62
C VAL A 137 11.50 -4.85 -0.55
N SER A 138 11.93 -6.10 -0.67
CA SER A 138 12.72 -6.55 -1.83
C SER A 138 11.93 -6.44 -3.13
N ASP A 139 10.64 -6.77 -3.09
CA ASP A 139 9.76 -6.67 -4.26
C ASP A 139 9.56 -5.20 -4.66
N ILE A 140 9.30 -4.30 -3.70
CA ILE A 140 9.20 -2.85 -3.94
C ILE A 140 10.48 -2.33 -4.59
N THR A 141 11.66 -2.64 -4.03
CA THR A 141 12.95 -2.20 -4.57
C THR A 141 13.14 -2.64 -6.03
N LYS A 142 12.75 -3.87 -6.38
CA LYS A 142 12.91 -4.40 -7.75
C LYS A 142 11.97 -3.73 -8.76
N ILE A 143 10.79 -3.31 -8.33
CA ILE A 143 9.72 -2.86 -9.25
C ILE A 143 9.87 -1.38 -9.62
N CYS A 144 10.06 -0.51 -8.62
CA CYS A 144 9.84 0.92 -8.84
C CYS A 144 11.12 1.73 -9.05
N GLY A 145 12.31 1.18 -8.76
CA GLY A 145 13.59 1.90 -8.93
C GLY A 145 13.78 3.11 -8.01
N ALA A 146 12.91 3.30 -7.02
CA ALA A 146 12.98 4.38 -6.03
C ALA A 146 14.11 4.17 -5.00
N ASP A 147 14.49 5.25 -4.32
CA ASP A 147 15.25 5.18 -3.06
C ASP A 147 14.33 4.67 -1.94
N VAL A 148 14.40 3.37 -1.63
CA VAL A 148 13.59 2.74 -0.60
C VAL A 148 14.16 3.06 0.77
N LEU A 149 13.46 3.90 1.52
CA LEU A 149 13.80 4.30 2.88
C LEU A 149 13.60 3.16 3.88
N LYS A 150 14.12 3.34 5.10
CA LYS A 150 13.95 2.38 6.19
C LYS A 150 12.46 2.03 6.37
N PRO A 151 12.07 0.75 6.20
CA PRO A 151 10.68 0.35 6.30
C PRO A 151 10.23 0.29 7.77
N LEU A 152 8.91 0.38 7.96
CA LEU A 152 8.26 0.18 9.25
C LEU A 152 7.29 -1.01 9.14
N ALA A 153 7.29 -1.87 10.16
CA ALA A 153 6.44 -3.04 10.27
C ALA A 153 5.65 -2.91 11.58
N ILE A 154 4.32 -2.88 11.51
CA ILE A 154 3.41 -2.56 12.63
C ILE A 154 2.23 -3.52 12.74
#